data_AF-A0AAE7D8D3-F1
#
_entry.id   AF-A0AAE7D8D3-F1
#
_cell.length_a   1.000
_cell.length_b   1.000
_cell.length_c   1.000
_cell.angle_alpha   90.00
_cell.angle_beta   90.00
_cell.angle_gamma   90.00
#
_symmetry.space_group_name_H-M   'P 1'
#
loop_
_entity.id
_entity.type
_entity.pdbx_description
1 polymer ?
#
loop_
_entity_poly.entity_id
_entity_poly.type
_entity_poly.pdbx_seq_one_letter_code
_entity_poly.pdbx_strand_id
1 'polypeptide(L)'
;MAKQTVQAVKSEIQGLAIGNYKSYPEQYESTAPATLISIQELAKGYWDCRDYKEVARDEKLGINLEDYQLWTKEAHSAFLKANGHSLN
;
A
#
# COMPACT_ATOMS: atom_id res chain seq x y z
N MET A 1 -9.08 -18.35 1.03
CA MET A 1 -8.51 -18.89 -0.24
C MET A 1 -7.31 -18.05 -0.59
N ALA A 2 -6.19 -18.66 -0.99
CA ALA A 2 -5.00 -17.92 -1.37
C ALA A 2 -5.33 -17.03 -2.58
N LYS A 3 -5.00 -15.74 -2.51
CA LYS A 3 -5.15 -14.79 -3.62
C LYS A 3 -4.09 -15.17 -4.66
N GLN A 4 -4.52 -15.57 -5.86
CA GLN A 4 -3.63 -16.12 -6.90
C GLN A 4 -3.52 -15.20 -8.12
N THR A 5 -3.90 -13.92 -7.99
CA THR A 5 -3.82 -12.93 -9.06
C THR A 5 -3.21 -11.63 -8.55
N VAL A 6 -2.49 -10.93 -9.42
CA VAL A 6 -1.91 -9.60 -9.12
C VAL A 6 -2.99 -8.65 -8.62
N GLN A 7 -4.17 -8.64 -9.24
CA GLN A 7 -5.28 -7.79 -8.83
C GLN A 7 -5.76 -8.08 -7.39
N ALA A 8 -5.80 -9.36 -6.99
CA ALA A 8 -6.22 -9.72 -5.64
C ALA A 8 -5.18 -9.31 -4.58
N VAL A 9 -3.88 -9.47 -4.89
CA VAL A 9 -2.79 -8.98 -4.01
C VAL A 9 -2.80 -7.47 -3.93
N LYS A 10 -2.96 -6.76 -5.06
CA LYS A 10 -3.13 -5.31 -5.09
C LYS A 10 -4.24 -4.84 -4.16
N SER A 11 -5.44 -5.41 -4.28
CA SER A 11 -6.57 -5.04 -3.43
C SER A 11 -6.33 -5.30 -1.94
N GLU A 12 -5.53 -6.31 -1.59
CA GLU A 12 -5.11 -6.56 -0.21
C GLU A 12 -4.20 -5.47 0.33
N ILE A 13 -3.12 -5.17 -0.39
CA ILE A 13 -2.16 -4.14 0.01
C ILE A 13 -2.84 -2.78 0.14
N GLN A 14 -3.74 -2.45 -0.79
CA GLN A 14 -4.53 -1.22 -0.70
C GLN A 14 -5.45 -1.19 0.53
N GLY A 15 -6.06 -2.32 0.87
CA GLY A 15 -6.89 -2.44 2.08
C GLY A 15 -6.09 -2.24 3.37
N LEU A 16 -4.91 -2.87 3.47
CA LEU A 16 -3.99 -2.69 4.60
C LEU A 16 -3.51 -1.24 4.71
N ALA A 17 -3.09 -0.64 3.61
CA ALA A 17 -2.67 0.76 3.55
C ALA A 17 -3.78 1.72 4.00
N ILE A 18 -5.00 1.60 3.46
CA ILE A 18 -6.14 2.42 3.87
C ILE A 18 -6.44 2.26 5.37
N GLY A 19 -6.33 1.04 5.91
CA GLY A 19 -6.48 0.79 7.34
C GLY A 19 -5.46 1.57 8.19
N ASN A 20 -4.19 1.57 7.78
CA ASN A 20 -3.14 2.35 8.43
C ASN A 20 -3.40 3.87 8.33
N TYR A 21 -3.77 4.37 7.15
CA TYR A 21 -4.04 5.80 6.96
C TYR A 21 -5.20 6.31 7.81
N LYS A 22 -6.25 5.50 7.95
CA LYS A 22 -7.39 5.83 8.82
C LYS A 22 -7.05 5.74 10.31
N SER A 23 -6.06 4.94 10.68
CA SER A 23 -5.62 4.79 12.07
C SER A 23 -4.70 5.93 12.52
N TYR A 24 -3.97 6.53 11.58
CA TYR A 24 -3.02 7.62 11.83
C TYR A 24 -3.17 8.76 10.81
N PRO A 25 -4.38 9.36 10.68
CA PRO A 25 -4.67 10.35 9.64
C PRO A 25 -3.71 11.54 9.68
N GLU A 26 -3.26 11.97 10.87
CA GLU A 26 -2.31 13.07 11.04
C GLU A 26 -0.95 12.83 10.36
N GLN A 27 -0.57 11.57 10.13
CA GLN A 27 0.67 11.20 9.45
C GLN A 27 0.50 11.15 7.92
N TYR A 28 -0.73 10.93 7.45
CA TYR A 28 -1.04 10.60 6.06
C TYR A 28 -1.97 11.59 5.34
N GLU A 29 -2.62 12.53 6.03
CA GLU A 29 -3.43 13.62 5.41
C GLU A 29 -2.56 14.76 4.87
N SER A 30 -1.50 14.41 4.13
CA SER A 30 -0.59 15.37 3.53
C SER A 30 0.04 14.80 2.27
N THR A 31 0.43 15.68 1.36
CA THR A 31 1.23 15.35 0.16
C THR A 31 2.69 15.78 0.33
N ALA A 32 3.10 16.15 1.54
CA ALA A 32 4.47 16.54 1.84
C ALA A 32 5.46 15.39 1.55
N PRO A 33 6.71 15.70 1.18
CA PRO A 33 7.75 14.69 0.95
C PRO A 33 7.92 13.70 2.11
N ALA A 34 7.78 14.18 3.36
CA ALA A 34 7.84 13.33 4.54
C ALA A 34 6.76 12.24 4.54
N THR A 35 5.51 12.58 4.18
CA THR A 35 4.41 11.62 4.07
C THR A 35 4.66 10.61 2.95
N LEU A 36 5.24 11.05 1.82
CA LEU A 36 5.62 10.13 0.73
C LEU A 36 6.68 9.12 1.17
N ILE A 37 7.66 9.53 1.99
CA ILE A 37 8.66 8.64 2.59
C ILE A 37 7.95 7.63 3.52
N SER A 38 7.07 8.09 4.41
CA SER A 38 6.33 7.21 5.31
C SER A 38 5.46 6.20 4.58
N ILE A 39 4.90 6.56 3.41
CA ILE A 39 4.15 5.64 2.53
C ILE A 39 5.08 4.56 1.95
N GLN A 40 6.28 4.92 1.51
CA GLN A 40 7.27 3.97 1.00
C GLN A 40 7.79 3.04 2.10
N GLU A 41 8.05 3.56 3.29
CA GLU A 41 8.45 2.77 4.46
C GLU A 41 7.35 1.82 4.90
N LEU A 42 6.09 2.25 4.90
CA LEU A 42 4.95 1.39 5.17
C LEU A 42 4.86 0.22 4.17
N ALA A 43 4.99 0.50 2.87
CA ALA A 43 4.99 -0.53 1.85
C ALA A 43 6.15 -1.52 2.02
N LYS A 44 7.34 -1.02 2.38
CA LYS A 44 8.49 -1.87 2.71
C LYS A 44 8.23 -2.73 3.95
N GLY A 45 7.58 -2.19 4.98
CA GLY A 45 7.15 -2.95 6.15
C GLY A 45 6.27 -4.14 5.78
N TYR A 46 5.29 -3.94 4.89
CA TYR A 46 4.47 -5.04 4.37
C TYR A 46 5.29 -6.05 3.57
N TRP A 47 6.24 -5.59 2.76
CA TRP A 47 7.10 -6.46 1.95
C TRP A 47 8.02 -7.34 2.82
N ASP A 48 8.62 -6.75 3.85
CA ASP A 48 9.57 -7.40 4.76
C ASP A 48 8.88 -8.38 5.71
N CYS A 49 7.58 -8.20 6.01
CA CYS A 49 6.83 -9.05 6.93
C CYS A 49 6.02 -10.19 6.26
N ARG A 50 6.16 -10.37 4.94
CA ARG A 50 5.45 -11.43 4.20
C ARG A 50 5.82 -12.82 4.70
N ASP A 51 4.81 -13.68 4.80
CA ASP A 51 5.05 -15.09 5.08
C ASP A 51 5.61 -15.84 3.86
N TYR A 52 6.11 -17.05 4.07
CA TYR A 52 6.71 -17.86 3.01
C TYR A 52 5.75 -18.17 1.83
N LYS A 53 4.44 -18.26 2.08
CA LYS A 53 3.43 -18.48 1.03
C LYS A 53 3.22 -17.21 0.23
N GLU A 54 3.28 -16.06 0.88
CA GLU A 54 3.18 -14.76 0.24
C GLU A 54 4.41 -14.45 -0.62
N VAL A 55 5.61 -14.77 -0.13
CA VAL A 55 6.85 -14.68 -0.92
C VAL A 55 6.74 -15.55 -2.18
N ALA A 56 6.40 -16.83 -2.03
CA ALA A 56 6.28 -17.74 -3.17
C ALA A 56 5.17 -17.33 -4.16
N ARG A 57 4.06 -16.78 -3.65
CA ARG A 57 2.98 -16.22 -4.48
C ARG A 57 3.49 -15.03 -5.29
N ASP A 58 4.15 -14.08 -4.64
CA ASP A 58 4.60 -12.84 -5.26
C ASP A 58 5.67 -13.12 -6.31
N GLU A 59 6.62 -14.03 -6.03
CA GLU A 59 7.60 -14.51 -7.01
C GLU A 59 6.92 -15.13 -8.24
N LYS A 60 5.93 -16.01 -8.03
CA LYS A 60 5.17 -16.64 -9.13
C LYS A 60 4.40 -15.63 -9.97
N LEU A 61 3.93 -14.54 -9.35
CA LEU A 61 3.17 -13.48 -10.01
C LEU A 61 4.06 -12.36 -10.57
N GLY A 62 5.38 -12.40 -10.34
CA GLY A 62 6.32 -11.36 -10.74
C GLY A 62 6.12 -10.04 -9.99
N ILE A 63 5.61 -10.09 -8.76
CA ILE A 63 5.35 -8.91 -7.92
C ILE A 63 6.63 -8.56 -7.15
N ASN A 64 7.00 -7.28 -7.20
CA ASN A 64 8.21 -6.73 -6.57
C ASN A 64 7.86 -5.67 -5.51
N LEU A 65 8.87 -5.18 -4.79
CA LEU A 65 8.70 -4.14 -3.78
C LEU A 65 8.08 -2.86 -4.38
N GLU A 66 8.46 -2.54 -5.62
CA GLU A 66 7.98 -1.38 -6.36
C GLU A 66 6.46 -1.44 -6.58
N ASP A 67 5.90 -2.65 -6.75
CA ASP A 67 4.46 -2.85 -6.88
C ASP A 67 3.75 -2.53 -5.55
N TYR A 68 4.31 -3.00 -4.43
CA TYR A 68 3.79 -2.69 -3.09
C TYR A 68 3.81 -1.19 -2.83
N GLN A 69 4.91 -0.51 -3.18
CA GLN A 69 5.05 0.94 -3.06
C GLN A 69 4.01 1.68 -3.94
N LEU A 70 3.84 1.25 -5.18
CA LEU A 70 2.85 1.81 -6.10
C LEU A 70 1.43 1.65 -5.54
N TRP A 71 1.04 0.44 -5.14
CA TRP A 71 -0.32 0.18 -4.66
C TRP A 71 -0.63 0.91 -3.36
N THR A 72 0.35 1.03 -2.47
CA THR A 72 0.24 1.81 -1.22
C THR A 72 0.07 3.30 -1.53
N LYS A 73 0.80 3.85 -2.52
CA LYS A 73 0.62 5.24 -2.99
C LYS A 73 -0.75 5.47 -3.66
N GLU A 74 -1.23 4.52 -4.46
CA GLU A 74 -2.58 4.59 -5.04
C GLU A 74 -3.67 4.61 -3.96
N ALA A 75 -3.50 3.79 -2.92
CA ALA A 75 -4.38 3.78 -1.75
C ALA A 75 -4.38 5.12 -1.01
N HIS A 76 -3.22 5.76 -0.88
CA HIS A 76 -3.09 7.08 -0.28
C HIS A 76 -3.82 8.15 -1.10
N SER A 77 -3.70 8.09 -2.43
CA SER A 77 -4.44 8.98 -3.32
C SER A 77 -5.95 8.81 -3.19
N ALA A 78 -6.44 7.58 -3.01
CA ALA A 78 -7.85 7.30 -2.75
C ALA A 78 -8.30 7.80 -1.37
N PHE A 79 -7.46 7.65 -0.35
CA PHE A 79 -7.68 8.17 1.01
C PHE A 79 -7.81 9.70 1.01
N LEU A 80 -6.88 10.42 0.37
CA LEU A 80 -6.95 11.88 0.25
C LEU A 80 -8.22 12.36 -0.44
N LYS A 81 -8.59 11.72 -1.57
CA LYS A 81 -9.84 12.02 -2.28
C LYS A 81 -11.08 11.82 -1.41
N ALA A 82 -11.11 10.76 -0.61
CA ALA A 82 -12.23 10.46 0.29
C ALA A 82 -12.35 11.50 1.42
N ASN A 83 -11.24 12.09 1.87
CA ASN A 83 -11.21 13.09 2.92
C ASN A 83 -11.31 14.54 2.39
N GLY A 84 -11.65 14.73 1.12
CA GLY A 84 -11.89 16.06 0.54
C GLY A 84 -10.61 16.81 0.12
N HIS A 85 -9.44 16.16 0.17
CA HIS A 85 -8.23 16.69 -0.44
C HIS A 85 -8.28 16.46 -1.96
N SER A 86 -8.62 17.51 -2.70
CA SER A 86 -8.50 17.50 -4.17
C SER A 86 -7.01 17.54 -4.52
N LEU A 87 -6.51 16.44 -5.08
CA LEU A 87 -5.18 16.38 -5.71
C LEU A 87 -5.24 17.21 -7.01
N ASN A 88 -5.06 18.53 -6.89
CA ASN A 88 -4.85 19.43 -8.03
C ASN A 88 -3.42 19.36 -8.54
#